data_AF-A0AAU2WGY8-F1
#
_entry.id   AF-A0AAU2WGY8-F1
#
_cell.length_a   1.000
_cell.length_b   1.000
_cell.length_c   1.000
_cell.angle_alpha   90.00
_cell.angle_beta   90.00
_cell.angle_gamma   90.00
#
_symmetry.space_group_name_H-M   'P 1'
#
loop_
_entity.id
_entity.type
_entity.pdbx_description
1 polymer ?
#
loop_
_entity_poly.entity_id
_entity_poly.type
_entity_poly.pdbx_seq_one_letter_code
_entity_poly.pdbx_strand_id
1 'polypeptide(L)'
;MATDAPPPSKGGPDTRPAPPSTEEFIAEQESAEFAELRHVHRSFAFPLTVAFIAWYLLYVLLSNYAGDFMGTKLFGNINVALVLGLAQFLTTFLIAWWYSRHAATKLDPKAEAIKSRMEGGA
;
A
#
# COMPACT_ATOMS: atom_id res chain seq x y z
N MET A 1 39.74 -34.68 -6.55
CA MET A 1 39.53 -33.74 -5.43
C MET A 1 38.05 -33.82 -5.06
N ALA A 2 37.67 -34.77 -4.20
CA ALA A 2 36.32 -34.90 -3.67
C ALA A 2 36.31 -34.25 -2.29
N THR A 3 35.46 -33.25 -2.08
CA THR A 3 35.28 -32.61 -0.78
C THR A 3 34.47 -33.53 0.11
N ASP A 4 35.13 -34.12 1.11
CA ASP A 4 34.53 -34.90 2.18
C ASP A 4 33.75 -33.94 3.10
N ALA A 5 32.42 -34.04 3.09
CA ALA A 5 31.57 -33.30 4.01
C ALA A 5 31.50 -34.05 5.35
N PRO A 6 31.65 -33.38 6.52
CA PRO A 6 31.62 -34.06 7.82
C PRO A 6 30.24 -34.69 8.08
N PRO A 7 30.16 -35.84 8.80
CA PRO A 7 28.90 -36.52 9.05
C PRO A 7 27.96 -35.65 9.91
N PRO A 8 26.63 -35.80 9.75
CA PRO A 8 25.66 -35.02 10.52
C PRO A 8 25.73 -35.43 11.99
N SER A 9 26.10 -34.47 12.85
CA SER A 9 26.06 -34.61 14.30
C SER A 9 24.62 -34.89 14.76
N LYS A 10 24.34 -36.14 15.16
CA LYS A 10 23.16 -36.48 15.94
C LYS A 10 23.39 -36.03 17.39
N GLY A 11 22.56 -35.11 17.89
CA GLY A 11 22.41 -34.90 19.33
C GLY A 11 22.49 -33.45 19.78
N GLY A 12 21.32 -32.80 19.83
CA GLY A 12 21.08 -31.57 20.58
C GLY A 12 19.60 -31.20 20.42
N PRO A 13 18.88 -30.80 21.48
CA PRO A 13 17.52 -30.31 21.32
C PRO A 13 17.61 -28.97 20.59
N ASP A 14 17.43 -29.01 19.27
CA ASP A 14 17.38 -27.83 18.41
C ASP A 14 16.19 -26.98 18.83
N THR A 15 16.47 -26.04 19.74
CA THR A 15 15.51 -25.04 20.21
C THR A 15 15.57 -23.81 19.28
N ARG A 16 15.58 -24.06 17.97
CA ARG A 16 15.28 -23.02 16.98
C ARG A 16 13.89 -23.33 16.44
N PRO A 17 12.94 -22.39 16.49
CA PRO A 17 11.66 -22.57 15.84
C PRO A 17 11.93 -22.94 14.38
N ALA A 18 11.48 -24.12 13.96
CA ALA A 18 11.54 -24.50 12.56
C ALA A 18 10.84 -23.39 11.75
N PRO A 19 11.38 -22.97 10.60
CA PRO A 19 10.64 -22.06 9.72
C PRO A 19 9.27 -22.70 9.45
N PRO A 20 8.16 -21.96 9.64
CA PRO A 20 6.82 -22.52 9.60
C PRO A 20 6.60 -23.24 8.26
N SER A 21 6.02 -24.43 8.35
CA SER A 21 5.78 -25.29 7.20
C SER A 21 4.82 -24.62 6.22
N THR A 22 4.92 -24.94 4.91
CA THR A 22 3.99 -24.43 3.88
C THR A 22 2.52 -24.67 4.25
N GLU A 23 2.25 -25.77 4.97
CA GLU A 23 0.91 -26.15 5.43
C GLU A 23 0.39 -25.24 6.55
N GLU A 24 1.25 -24.86 7.51
CA GLU A 24 0.93 -23.83 8.52
C GLU A 24 0.73 -22.45 7.89
N PHE A 25 1.52 -22.10 6.86
CA PHE A 25 1.32 -20.88 6.08
C PHE A 25 -0.02 -20.84 5.33
N ILE A 26 -0.50 -21.99 4.84
CA ILE A 26 -1.79 -22.11 4.14
C ILE A 26 -2.95 -22.03 5.14
N ALA A 27 -2.83 -22.71 6.29
CA ALA A 27 -3.84 -22.67 7.35
C ALA A 27 -4.01 -21.26 7.95
N GLU A 28 -2.92 -20.51 8.13
CA GLU A 28 -2.98 -19.12 8.59
C GLU A 28 -3.56 -18.18 7.51
N GLN A 29 -3.25 -18.44 6.23
CA GLN A 29 -3.75 -17.65 5.10
C GLN A 29 -5.26 -17.83 4.84
N GLU A 30 -5.83 -18.99 5.21
CA GLU A 30 -7.28 -19.27 5.21
C GLU A 30 -8.01 -18.71 6.43
N SER A 31 -7.29 -18.27 7.46
CA SER A 31 -7.94 -17.71 8.66
C SER A 31 -8.72 -16.43 8.32
N ALA A 32 -9.91 -16.31 8.90
CA ALA A 32 -10.83 -15.20 8.67
C ALA A 32 -10.20 -13.81 8.92
N GLU A 33 -9.16 -13.73 9.76
CA GLU A 33 -8.41 -12.50 10.01
C GLU A 33 -7.55 -12.04 8.81
N PHE A 34 -6.94 -12.94 8.03
CA PHE A 34 -6.20 -12.57 6.83
C PHE A 34 -7.12 -12.16 5.67
N ALA A 35 -8.32 -12.75 5.61
CA ALA A 35 -9.35 -12.35 4.67
C ALA A 35 -9.90 -10.96 5.00
N GLU A 36 -10.10 -10.65 6.29
CA GLU A 36 -10.55 -9.33 6.75
C GLU A 36 -9.46 -8.27 6.51
N LEU A 37 -8.19 -8.57 6.76
CA LEU A 37 -7.06 -7.69 6.41
C LEU A 37 -6.99 -7.42 4.89
N ARG A 38 -7.10 -8.46 4.06
CA ARG A 38 -7.18 -8.29 2.60
C ARG A 38 -8.41 -7.50 2.19
N HIS A 39 -9.55 -7.70 2.83
CA HIS A 39 -10.79 -7.00 2.51
C HIS A 39 -10.70 -5.52 2.88
N VAL A 40 -10.13 -5.17 4.03
CA VAL A 40 -9.88 -3.77 4.43
C VAL A 40 -8.88 -3.10 3.49
N HIS A 41 -7.81 -3.80 3.10
CA HIS A 41 -6.81 -3.26 2.18
C HIS A 41 -7.38 -3.10 0.76
N ARG A 42 -8.13 -4.10 0.27
CA ARG A 42 -8.71 -4.10 -1.09
C ARG A 42 -9.94 -3.21 -1.22
N SER A 43 -10.78 -3.11 -0.20
CA SER A 43 -11.91 -2.17 -0.18
C SER A 43 -11.46 -0.70 -0.15
N PHE A 44 -10.21 -0.42 0.23
CA PHE A 44 -9.63 0.92 0.14
C PHE A 44 -8.87 1.15 -1.17
N ALA A 45 -8.03 0.20 -1.59
CA ALA A 45 -7.22 0.34 -2.80
C ALA A 45 -8.06 0.28 -4.08
N PHE A 46 -9.10 -0.57 -4.12
CA PHE A 46 -9.90 -0.76 -5.34
C PHE A 46 -10.69 0.51 -5.75
N PRO A 47 -11.46 1.17 -4.86
CA PRO A 47 -12.14 2.42 -5.22
C PRO A 47 -11.15 3.52 -5.65
N LEU A 48 -9.99 3.56 -5.01
CA LEU A 48 -8.94 4.52 -5.30
C LEU A 48 -8.34 4.30 -6.70
N THR A 49 -8.06 3.06 -7.08
CA THR A 49 -7.62 2.72 -8.43
C THR A 49 -8.70 3.05 -9.46
N VAL A 50 -9.97 2.71 -9.19
CA VAL A 50 -11.09 3.04 -10.09
C VAL A 50 -11.23 4.55 -10.26
N ALA A 51 -11.14 5.32 -9.18
CA ALA A 51 -11.18 6.77 -9.22
C ALA A 51 -10.02 7.35 -10.04
N PHE A 52 -8.80 6.81 -9.85
CA PHE A 52 -7.63 7.24 -10.62
C PHE A 52 -7.78 6.94 -12.12
N ILE A 53 -8.25 5.75 -12.48
CA ILE A 53 -8.52 5.37 -13.88
C ILE A 53 -9.59 6.27 -14.48
N ALA A 54 -10.71 6.48 -13.78
CA ALA A 54 -11.79 7.34 -14.25
C ALA A 54 -11.29 8.79 -14.46
N TRP A 55 -10.49 9.31 -13.53
CA TRP A 55 -9.87 10.63 -13.61
C TRP A 55 -8.89 10.76 -14.79
N TYR A 56 -8.07 9.74 -15.03
CA TYR A 56 -7.19 9.67 -16.19
C TYR A 56 -7.98 9.64 -17.51
N LEU A 57 -9.00 8.78 -17.60
CA LEU A 57 -9.86 8.71 -18.78
C LEU A 57 -10.59 10.02 -19.04
N LEU A 58 -11.06 10.69 -17.99
CA LEU A 58 -11.66 12.02 -18.09
C LEU A 58 -10.67 13.00 -18.72
N TYR A 59 -9.42 13.06 -18.22
CA TYR A 59 -8.38 13.91 -18.82
C TYR A 59 -8.18 13.60 -20.32
N VAL A 60 -8.06 12.32 -20.69
CA VAL A 60 -7.88 11.91 -22.10
C VAL A 60 -9.07 12.32 -22.95
N LEU A 61 -10.31 12.12 -22.48
CA LEU A 61 -11.52 12.51 -23.19
C LEU A 61 -11.56 14.03 -23.41
N LEU A 62 -11.32 14.83 -22.38
CA LEU A 62 -11.26 16.28 -22.53
C LEU A 62 -10.13 16.70 -23.49
N SER A 63 -8.98 16.02 -23.44
CA SER A 63 -7.85 16.32 -24.33
C SER A 63 -8.13 16.02 -25.80
N ASN A 64 -8.98 15.03 -26.08
CA ASN A 64 -9.29 14.61 -27.44
C ASN A 64 -10.49 15.35 -28.03
N TYR A 65 -11.55 15.56 -27.24
CA TYR A 65 -12.81 16.13 -27.72
C TYR A 65 -12.99 17.62 -27.39
N ALA A 66 -12.36 18.11 -26.34
CA ALA A 66 -12.55 19.47 -25.83
C ALA A 66 -11.28 20.32 -26.01
N GLY A 67 -10.74 20.34 -27.23
CA GLY A 67 -9.52 21.09 -27.57
C GLY A 67 -9.61 22.58 -27.20
N ASP A 68 -10.75 23.21 -27.46
CA ASP A 68 -10.99 24.62 -27.10
C ASP A 68 -10.99 24.86 -25.59
N PHE A 69 -11.57 23.93 -24.82
CA PHE A 69 -11.57 23.98 -23.36
C PHE A 69 -10.16 23.76 -22.80
N MET A 70 -9.46 22.73 -23.29
CA MET A 70 -8.09 22.41 -22.89
C MET A 70 -7.09 23.51 -23.24
N GLY A 71 -7.32 24.21 -24.36
CA GLY A 71 -6.53 25.35 -24.81
C GLY A 71 -6.88 26.67 -24.10
N THR A 72 -7.97 26.71 -23.31
CA THR A 72 -8.39 27.92 -22.61
C THR A 72 -7.29 28.38 -21.65
N LYS A 73 -6.79 29.60 -21.86
CA LYS A 73 -5.76 30.20 -21.01
C LYS A 73 -6.39 30.73 -19.72
N LEU A 74 -5.89 30.28 -18.59
CA LEU A 74 -6.30 30.74 -17.26
C LEU A 74 -5.50 31.98 -16.86
N PHE A 75 -4.16 31.88 -16.88
CA PHE A 75 -3.27 32.97 -16.51
C PHE A 75 -2.00 32.94 -17.37
N GLY A 76 -1.75 34.01 -18.11
CA GLY A 76 -0.59 34.10 -19.00
C GLY A 76 -0.56 32.95 -20.02
N ASN A 77 0.46 32.09 -19.93
CA ASN A 77 0.64 30.91 -20.80
C ASN A 77 0.14 29.60 -20.16
N ILE A 78 -0.49 29.66 -18.98
CA ILE A 78 -1.07 28.48 -18.33
C ILE A 78 -2.46 28.24 -18.92
N ASN A 79 -2.67 27.06 -19.49
CA ASN A 79 -3.96 26.61 -20.01
C ASN A 79 -4.55 25.51 -19.12
N VAL A 80 -5.84 25.20 -19.36
CA VAL A 80 -6.57 24.17 -18.62
C VAL A 80 -5.89 22.80 -18.76
N ALA A 81 -5.35 22.47 -19.94
CA ALA A 81 -4.62 21.22 -20.14
C ALA A 81 -3.43 21.07 -19.21
N LEU A 82 -2.63 22.13 -19.07
CA LEU A 82 -1.47 22.12 -18.19
C LEU A 82 -1.87 22.02 -16.72
N VAL A 83 -2.95 22.68 -16.32
CA VAL A 83 -3.49 22.58 -14.96
C VAL A 83 -4.01 21.18 -14.67
N LEU A 84 -4.80 20.59 -15.57
CA LEU A 84 -5.32 19.23 -15.40
C LEU A 84 -4.20 18.18 -15.42
N GLY A 85 -3.21 18.36 -16.29
CA GLY A 85 -2.01 17.53 -16.32
C GLY A 85 -1.22 17.61 -15.01
N LEU A 86 -1.06 18.81 -14.44
CA LEU A 86 -0.39 18.98 -13.14
C LEU A 86 -1.24 18.43 -11.98
N ALA A 87 -2.56 18.58 -12.08
CA ALA A 87 -3.51 18.02 -11.13
C ALA A 87 -3.38 16.50 -11.05
N GLN A 88 -3.14 15.79 -12.17
CA GLN A 88 -2.88 14.35 -12.17
C GLN A 88 -1.74 13.98 -11.20
N PHE A 89 -0.60 14.67 -11.28
CA PHE A 89 0.52 14.46 -10.35
C PHE A 89 0.13 14.76 -8.91
N LEU A 90 -0.54 15.89 -8.68
CA LEU A 90 -1.00 16.27 -7.34
C LEU A 90 -1.94 15.22 -6.75
N THR A 91 -2.88 14.67 -7.53
CA THR A 91 -3.76 13.58 -7.07
C THR A 91 -2.96 12.36 -6.65
N THR A 92 -1.93 11.96 -7.39
CA THR A 92 -1.09 10.81 -7.01
C THR A 92 -0.41 11.02 -5.66
N PHE A 93 0.18 12.20 -5.43
CA PHE A 93 0.77 12.54 -4.13
C PHE A 93 -0.28 12.62 -3.02
N LEU A 94 -1.44 13.23 -3.31
CA LEU A 94 -2.54 13.36 -2.35
C LEU A 94 -3.08 11.99 -1.93
N ILE A 95 -3.17 11.05 -2.87
CA ILE A 95 -3.57 9.67 -2.65
C ILE A 95 -2.56 8.95 -1.74
N ALA A 96 -1.27 9.06 -2.05
CA ALA A 96 -0.21 8.46 -1.23
C ALA A 96 -0.16 9.07 0.18
N TRP A 97 -0.32 10.40 0.29
CA TRP A 97 -0.40 11.11 1.57
C TRP A 97 -1.65 10.74 2.35
N TRP A 98 -2.80 10.63 1.70
CA TRP A 98 -4.03 10.22 2.36
C TRP A 98 -3.95 8.77 2.84
N TYR A 99 -3.32 7.87 2.06
CA TYR A 99 -3.00 6.52 2.49
C TYR A 99 -2.12 6.51 3.75
N SER A 100 -1.00 7.24 3.74
CA SER A 100 -0.09 7.30 4.89
C SER A 100 -0.77 7.93 6.11
N ARG A 101 -1.60 8.95 5.91
CA ARG A 101 -2.42 9.60 6.95
C ARG A 101 -3.45 8.66 7.53
N HIS A 102 -4.19 7.91 6.71
CA HIS A 102 -5.24 6.97 7.16
C HIS A 102 -4.66 5.75 7.86
N ALA A 103 -3.49 5.29 7.41
CA ALA A 103 -2.70 4.30 8.13
C ALA A 103 -2.23 4.86 9.47
N ALA A 104 -1.64 6.06 9.52
CA ALA A 104 -1.19 6.71 10.74
C ALA A 104 -2.33 6.96 11.75
N THR A 105 -3.49 7.47 11.32
CA THR A 105 -4.62 7.71 12.23
C THR A 105 -5.25 6.44 12.80
N LYS A 106 -5.07 5.28 12.15
CA LYS A 106 -5.48 3.97 12.69
C LYS A 106 -4.37 3.21 13.43
N LEU A 107 -3.10 3.48 13.11
CA LEU A 107 -1.93 2.78 13.68
C LEU A 107 -1.31 3.52 14.86
N ASP A 108 -1.26 4.85 14.83
CA ASP A 108 -0.71 5.67 15.91
C ASP A 108 -1.44 5.49 17.26
N PRO A 109 -2.79 5.44 17.35
CA PRO A 109 -3.43 5.16 18.63
C PRO A 109 -3.14 3.75 19.17
N LYS A 110 -2.82 2.77 18.31
CA LYS A 110 -2.34 1.44 18.74
C LYS A 110 -0.89 1.48 19.22
N ALA A 111 -0.03 2.26 18.54
CA ALA A 111 1.36 2.46 18.94
C ALA A 111 1.46 3.19 20.28
N GLU A 112 0.66 4.24 20.50
CA GLU A 112 0.59 5.00 21.74
C GLU A 112 0.09 4.11 22.91
N ALA A 113 -0.92 3.27 22.67
CA ALA A 113 -1.46 2.35 23.68
C ALA A 113 -0.48 1.22 24.07
N ILE A 114 0.37 0.78 23.15
CA ILE A 114 1.44 -0.20 23.44
C ILE A 114 2.59 0.46 24.19
N LYS A 115 2.99 1.67 23.78
CA LYS A 115 4.05 2.45 24.44
C LYS A 115 3.66 2.82 25.88
N SER A 116 2.42 3.25 26.09
CA SER A 116 1.85 3.50 27.43
C SER A 116 1.88 2.26 28.33
N ARG A 117 1.63 1.06 27.79
CA ARG A 117 1.75 -0.19 28.56
C ARG A 117 3.19 -0.57 28.91
N MET A 118 4.16 -0.22 28.06
CA MET A 118 5.57 -0.50 28.31
C MET A 118 6.22 0.52 29.25
N GLU A 119 5.80 1.78 29.22
CA GLU A 119 6.31 2.85 30.09
C GLU A 119 5.63 2.87 31.48
N GLY A 120 4.42 2.32 31.63
CA GLY A 120 3.74 2.17 32.93
C GLY A 120 4.17 0.96 33.76
N GLY A 121 5.11 0.15 33.26
CA GLY A 121 5.64 -1.04 33.93
C GLY A 121 7.08 -0.88 34.45
N ALA A 122 7.61 0.35 34.47
CA ALA A 122 8.94 0.68 35.00
C ALA A 122 8.83 1.51 36.29
#